data_AF-A0A0L0HTP8-F1
#
_entry.id   AF-A0A0L0HTP8-F1
#
_cell.length_a   1.000
_cell.length_b   1.000
_cell.length_c   1.000
_cell.angle_alpha   90.00
_cell.angle_beta   90.00
_cell.angle_gamma   90.00
#
_symmetry.space_group_name_H-M   'P 1'
#
loop_
_entity.id
_entity.type
_entity.pdbx_description
1 polymer ?
#
loop_
_entity_poly.entity_id
_entity_poly.type
_entity_poly.pdbx_seq_one_letter_code
_entity_poly.pdbx_strand_id
1 'polypeptide(L)'
;MVTDIPTSDLFADDDTSRAGSVPLISSPITPRHTRSVSLVPFSSPTVGPSRLGLNLEEESEGVEEESINGDEREQVEQMKKDEGEQREQTVQDEKREWVKRMRIMFCVREEFEVTKSIIHEDGTLNQDYFRPPKGTQLSNEPVKKWTDKERTLLIQGIQTYGIGHFREISEALLPDWPPNDLRVKSMRLIGRQNLQEYKDWRGSEQDIRDEYERNKEIGMRLGCWKSGVLVFDDAGRVNEEVKKYPVVFKEEVVNGANKKRRR
;
A
#
# COMPACT_ATOMS: atom_id res chain seq x y z
N MET A 1 -32.47 -30.26 -6.15
CA MET A 1 -32.30 -28.90 -6.69
C MET A 1 -30.93 -28.43 -6.25
N VAL A 2 -29.94 -28.61 -7.13
CA VAL A 2 -28.54 -28.25 -6.88
C VAL A 2 -28.36 -26.88 -7.53
N THR A 3 -28.09 -25.86 -6.73
CA THR A 3 -27.81 -24.52 -7.23
C THR A 3 -26.30 -24.38 -7.40
N ASP A 4 -25.86 -24.40 -8.66
CA ASP A 4 -24.50 -24.02 -9.04
C ASP A 4 -24.28 -22.53 -8.72
N ILE A 5 -23.30 -22.26 -7.86
CA ILE A 5 -22.85 -20.90 -7.56
C ILE A 5 -21.69 -20.59 -8.53
N PRO A 6 -21.73 -19.47 -9.28
CA PRO A 6 -20.67 -19.12 -10.22
C PRO A 6 -19.41 -18.64 -9.48
N THR A 7 -18.31 -19.35 -9.68
CA THR A 7 -16.98 -19.15 -9.06
C THR A 7 -16.20 -17.96 -9.62
N SER A 8 -16.79 -17.10 -10.46
CA SER A 8 -16.05 -16.10 -11.25
C SER A 8 -15.82 -14.74 -10.56
N ASP A 9 -16.52 -14.41 -9.46
CA ASP A 9 -16.57 -13.03 -8.98
C ASP A 9 -15.82 -12.73 -7.67
N LEU A 10 -15.11 -13.69 -7.08
CA LEU A 10 -14.52 -13.47 -5.75
C LEU A 10 -13.12 -12.80 -5.74
N PHE A 11 -12.48 -12.59 -6.89
CA PHE A 11 -11.10 -12.07 -6.95
C PHE A 11 -10.83 -11.19 -8.19
N ALA A 12 -11.68 -10.18 -8.42
CA ALA A 12 -11.26 -9.08 -9.30
C ALA A 12 -10.06 -8.37 -8.65
N ASP A 13 -8.90 -8.54 -9.27
CA ASP A 13 -7.60 -8.03 -8.81
C ASP A 13 -7.58 -6.50 -8.75
N ASP A 14 -7.61 -5.96 -7.53
CA ASP A 14 -7.13 -4.63 -7.20
C ASP A 14 -5.60 -4.69 -7.02
N ASP A 15 -4.86 -4.82 -8.13
CA ASP A 15 -3.40 -4.91 -8.13
C ASP A 15 -2.79 -3.51 -8.30
N THR A 16 -2.97 -2.64 -7.29
CA THR A 16 -2.21 -1.38 -7.17
C THR A 16 -0.84 -1.59 -6.52
N SER A 17 -0.09 -2.64 -6.85
CA SER A 17 1.31 -2.78 -6.42
C SER A 17 2.24 -2.05 -7.39
N ARG A 18 2.42 -0.75 -7.15
CA ARG A 18 3.49 0.07 -7.71
C ARG A 18 4.82 -0.32 -7.05
N ALA A 19 5.40 -1.45 -7.47
CA ALA A 19 6.76 -1.84 -7.09
C ALA A 19 7.76 -1.14 -8.04
N GLY A 20 8.25 0.02 -7.63
CA GLY A 20 9.42 0.64 -8.24
C GLY A 20 10.67 -0.14 -7.82
N SER A 21 11.21 -0.94 -8.73
CA SER A 21 12.54 -1.54 -8.59
C SER A 21 13.59 -0.44 -8.66
N VAL A 22 14.25 -0.16 -7.53
CA VAL A 22 15.37 0.78 -7.45
C VAL A 22 16.66 -0.02 -7.75
N PRO A 23 17.48 0.39 -8.73
CA PRO A 23 18.75 -0.28 -8.98
C PRO A 23 19.72 -0.09 -7.80
N LEU A 24 20.34 -1.20 -7.37
CA LEU A 24 21.39 -1.25 -6.35
C LEU A 24 22.65 -0.54 -6.85
N ILE A 25 22.87 0.69 -6.40
CA ILE A 25 24.16 1.37 -6.52
C ILE A 25 25.06 0.87 -5.38
N SER A 26 26.04 0.04 -5.73
CA SER A 26 27.12 -0.40 -4.84
C SER A 26 27.94 0.83 -4.42
N SER A 27 27.85 1.19 -3.14
CA SER A 27 28.70 2.24 -2.54
C SER A 27 29.73 1.62 -1.60
N PRO A 28 30.97 2.14 -1.56
CA PRO A 28 32.04 1.60 -0.73
C PRO A 28 31.78 1.80 0.77
N ILE A 29 32.08 0.75 1.52
CA ILE A 29 32.00 0.68 2.99
C ILE A 29 33.02 1.65 3.59
N THR A 30 32.54 2.66 4.32
CA THR A 30 33.35 3.47 5.24
C THR A 30 33.01 3.14 6.70
N PRO A 31 34.00 3.16 7.62
CA PRO A 31 33.81 2.75 9.00
C PRO A 31 32.98 3.77 9.80
N ARG A 32 31.92 3.29 10.47
CA ARG A 32 31.05 4.08 11.36
C ARG A 32 31.78 4.43 12.67
N HIS A 33 32.03 5.72 12.89
CA HIS A 33 32.24 6.27 14.23
C HIS A 33 30.89 6.39 14.95
N THR A 34 30.76 5.71 16.10
CA THR A 34 29.61 5.85 17.00
C THR A 34 29.77 7.14 17.82
N ARG A 35 29.03 8.19 17.44
CA ARG A 35 28.74 9.31 18.35
C ARG A 35 27.33 9.14 18.91
N SER A 36 27.26 8.95 20.23
CA SER A 36 26.04 8.98 21.02
C SER A 36 25.45 10.40 20.96
N VAL A 37 24.28 10.56 20.35
CA VAL A 37 23.51 11.80 20.40
C VAL A 37 22.31 11.57 21.32
N SER A 38 22.27 12.33 22.41
CA SER A 38 21.17 12.38 23.36
C SER A 38 19.90 12.94 22.71
N LEU A 39 18.83 12.16 22.77
CA LEU A 39 17.47 12.56 22.40
C LEU A 39 16.97 13.65 23.36
N VAL A 40 16.75 14.85 22.84
CA VAL A 40 15.91 15.87 23.50
C VAL A 40 14.44 15.65 23.10
N PRO A 41 13.49 15.68 24.05
CA PRO A 41 12.09 15.47 23.77
C PRO A 41 11.49 16.70 23.07
N PHE A 42 10.98 16.49 21.86
CA PHE A 42 10.25 17.46 21.06
C PHE A 42 8.83 17.60 21.65
N SER A 43 8.60 18.65 22.44
CA SER A 43 7.25 19.00 22.91
C SER A 43 6.53 19.79 21.81
N SER A 44 5.53 19.17 21.21
CA SER A 44 4.64 19.81 20.23
C SER A 44 3.72 20.83 20.92
N PRO A 45 3.63 22.08 20.46
CA PRO A 45 2.64 23.03 20.97
C PRO A 45 1.27 22.73 20.36
N THR A 46 0.33 22.34 21.21
CA THR A 46 -1.11 22.25 20.89
C THR A 46 -1.68 23.66 20.76
N VAL A 47 -1.82 24.18 19.54
CA VAL A 47 -2.58 25.40 19.28
C VAL A 47 -4.03 25.01 19.06
N GLY A 48 -4.82 25.08 20.13
CA GLY A 48 -6.28 24.94 20.06
C GLY A 48 -6.92 26.23 19.53
N PRO A 49 -7.98 26.15 18.70
CA PRO A 49 -8.70 27.34 18.26
C PRO A 49 -9.48 27.92 19.45
N SER A 50 -9.05 29.08 19.94
CA SER A 50 -9.80 29.89 20.89
C SER A 50 -11.03 30.46 20.19
N ARG A 51 -12.18 29.84 20.44
CA ARG A 51 -13.49 30.31 20.00
C ARG A 51 -13.97 31.36 21.01
N LEU A 52 -13.52 32.60 20.85
CA LEU A 52 -14.10 33.74 21.56
C LEU A 52 -15.47 34.01 20.95
N GLY A 53 -16.52 33.61 21.69
CA GLY A 53 -17.89 34.03 21.43
C GLY A 53 -18.05 35.49 21.81
N LEU A 54 -18.05 36.37 20.81
CA LEU A 54 -18.59 37.72 20.94
C LEU A 54 -20.07 37.64 20.56
N ASN A 55 -20.93 37.72 21.59
CA ASN A 55 -22.33 38.07 21.42
C ASN A 55 -22.39 39.54 20.99
N LEU A 56 -22.70 39.76 19.71
CA LEU A 56 -23.10 41.06 19.20
C LEU A 56 -24.63 41.07 19.23
N GLU A 57 -25.20 41.87 20.11
CA GLU A 57 -26.63 42.17 20.15
C GLU A 57 -26.96 42.98 18.89
N GLU A 58 -27.72 42.36 17.97
CA GLU A 58 -28.30 43.06 16.82
C GLU A 58 -29.54 43.84 17.28
N GLU A 59 -29.36 45.14 17.48
CA GLU A 59 -30.46 46.09 17.46
C GLU A 59 -30.99 46.20 16.02
N SER A 60 -32.22 45.72 15.81
CA SER A 60 -32.91 45.81 14.54
C SER A 60 -33.49 47.23 14.37
N GLU A 61 -32.69 48.14 13.82
CA GLU A 61 -33.23 49.37 13.24
C GLU A 61 -33.85 49.03 11.87
N GLY A 62 -35.15 49.32 11.74
CA GLY A 62 -35.92 49.12 10.53
C GLY A 62 -35.40 50.01 9.41
N VAL A 63 -34.69 49.41 8.45
CA VAL A 63 -34.35 50.03 7.17
C VAL A 63 -35.59 49.96 6.29
N GLU A 64 -36.08 51.12 5.90
CA GLU A 64 -37.13 51.30 4.91
C GLU A 64 -36.69 50.61 3.60
N GLU A 65 -37.49 49.64 3.13
CA GLU A 65 -37.32 48.99 1.83
C GLU A 65 -37.63 50.02 0.73
N GLU A 66 -36.63 50.84 0.38
CA GLU A 66 -36.61 51.52 -0.91
C GLU A 66 -36.45 50.45 -2.00
N SER A 67 -37.41 50.40 -2.92
CA SER A 67 -37.42 49.53 -4.10
C SER A 67 -36.20 49.78 -4.99
N ILE A 68 -35.13 49.02 -4.75
CA ILE A 68 -33.97 48.93 -5.63
C ILE A 68 -34.41 48.25 -6.94
N ASN A 69 -34.15 48.92 -8.07
CA ASN A 69 -34.46 48.40 -9.40
C ASN A 69 -33.72 47.07 -9.65
N GLY A 70 -34.40 46.10 -10.29
CA GLY A 70 -33.87 44.75 -10.52
C GLY A 70 -32.49 44.71 -11.21
N ASP A 71 -32.18 45.70 -12.05
CA ASP A 71 -30.89 45.82 -12.76
C ASP A 71 -29.71 46.17 -11.85
N GLU A 72 -29.94 46.80 -10.69
CA GLU A 72 -28.86 47.15 -9.74
C GLU A 72 -28.49 45.97 -8.84
N ARG A 73 -29.45 45.07 -8.57
CA ARG A 73 -29.23 43.87 -7.75
C ARG A 73 -28.35 42.84 -8.46
N GLU A 74 -28.53 42.67 -9.78
CA GLU A 74 -27.69 41.77 -10.59
C GLU A 74 -26.24 42.27 -10.71
N GLN A 75 -26.04 43.60 -10.83
CA GLN A 75 -24.70 44.19 -10.86
C GLN A 75 -23.94 44.01 -9.54
N VAL A 76 -24.62 44.13 -8.40
CA VAL A 76 -24.01 43.93 -7.07
C VAL A 76 -23.67 42.45 -6.82
N GLU A 77 -24.47 41.49 -7.31
CA GLU A 77 -24.15 40.06 -7.21
C GLU A 77 -22.97 39.66 -8.11
N GLN A 78 -22.88 40.23 -9.32
CA GLN A 78 -21.76 40.00 -10.23
C GLN A 78 -20.43 40.51 -9.63
N MET A 79 -20.39 41.72 -9.07
CA MET A 79 -19.20 42.28 -8.44
C MET A 79 -18.74 41.48 -7.21
N LYS A 80 -19.68 41.00 -6.38
CA LYS A 80 -19.36 40.16 -5.21
C LYS A 80 -18.77 38.81 -5.61
N LYS A 81 -19.20 38.25 -6.74
CA LYS A 81 -18.66 36.98 -7.27
C LYS A 81 -17.22 37.15 -7.78
N ASP A 82 -16.97 38.22 -8.53
CA ASP A 82 -15.64 38.53 -9.05
C ASP A 82 -14.63 38.84 -7.92
N GLU A 83 -15.07 39.51 -6.84
CA GLU A 83 -14.24 39.75 -5.65
C GLU A 83 -13.92 38.44 -4.89
N GLY A 84 -14.87 37.50 -4.82
CA GLY A 84 -14.67 36.20 -4.19
C GLY A 84 -13.63 35.35 -4.94
N GLU A 85 -13.73 35.30 -6.27
CA GLU A 85 -12.79 34.57 -7.13
C GLU A 85 -11.38 35.18 -7.07
N GLN A 86 -11.27 36.51 -7.05
CA GLN A 86 -9.97 37.19 -6.88
C GLN A 86 -9.32 36.89 -5.52
N ARG A 87 -10.10 36.89 -4.43
CA ARG A 87 -9.58 36.53 -3.10
C ARG A 87 -9.11 35.08 -3.06
N GLU A 88 -9.86 34.14 -3.62
CA GLU A 88 -9.45 32.74 -3.65
C GLU A 88 -8.15 32.54 -4.45
N GLN A 89 -8.00 33.27 -5.57
CA GLN A 89 -6.79 33.22 -6.39
C GLN A 89 -5.56 33.74 -5.63
N THR A 90 -5.69 34.86 -4.90
CA THR A 90 -4.59 35.39 -4.07
C THR A 90 -4.14 34.41 -2.99
N VAL A 91 -5.07 33.73 -2.31
CA VAL A 91 -4.74 32.72 -1.29
C VAL A 91 -4.02 31.51 -1.89
N GLN A 92 -4.41 31.09 -3.09
CA GLN A 92 -3.71 30.01 -3.79
C GLN A 92 -2.30 30.42 -4.20
N ASP A 93 -2.09 31.65 -4.64
CA ASP A 93 -0.78 32.16 -5.05
C ASP A 93 0.16 32.30 -3.85
N GLU A 94 -0.32 32.82 -2.72
CA GLU A 94 0.42 32.84 -1.45
C GLU A 94 0.86 31.44 -1.01
N LYS A 95 -0.04 30.46 -1.13
CA LYS A 95 0.27 29.06 -0.83
C LYS A 95 1.33 28.50 -1.78
N ARG A 96 1.26 28.81 -3.08
CA ARG A 96 2.25 28.38 -4.08
C ARG A 96 3.62 28.98 -3.77
N GLU A 97 3.68 30.27 -3.44
CA GLU A 97 4.91 30.94 -3.04
C GLU A 97 5.50 30.36 -1.76
N TRP A 98 4.66 30.09 -0.77
CA TRP A 98 5.08 29.43 0.45
C TRP A 98 5.69 28.05 0.17
N VAL A 99 5.06 27.23 -0.68
CA VAL A 99 5.60 25.93 -1.09
C VAL A 99 6.94 26.07 -1.82
N LYS A 100 7.09 27.05 -2.72
CA LYS A 100 8.36 27.33 -3.41
C LYS A 100 9.47 27.67 -2.41
N ARG A 101 9.19 28.55 -1.45
CA ARG A 101 10.14 28.91 -0.37
C ARG A 101 10.54 27.71 0.48
N MET A 102 9.57 26.88 0.86
CA MET A 102 9.83 25.67 1.66
C MET A 102 10.72 24.68 0.90
N ARG A 103 10.49 24.50 -0.40
CA ARG A 103 11.31 23.63 -1.26
C ARG A 103 12.77 24.10 -1.31
N ILE A 104 13.00 25.39 -1.52
CA ILE A 104 14.35 25.95 -1.53
C ILE A 104 15.04 25.72 -0.18
N MET A 105 14.36 26.02 0.93
CA MET A 105 14.94 25.94 2.27
C MET A 105 15.29 24.51 2.71
N PHE A 106 14.45 23.53 2.39
CA PHE A 106 14.60 22.17 2.94
C PHE A 106 15.17 21.14 1.97
N CYS A 107 14.99 21.34 0.67
CA CYS A 107 15.41 20.37 -0.33
C CYS A 107 16.73 20.71 -1.00
N VAL A 108 17.06 21.99 -1.19
CA VAL A 108 18.32 22.41 -1.80
C VAL A 108 19.37 22.54 -0.68
N ARG A 109 20.41 21.71 -0.73
CA ARG A 109 21.52 21.76 0.23
C ARG A 109 22.83 21.97 -0.51
N GLU A 110 23.64 22.92 -0.04
CA GLU A 110 24.94 23.24 -0.65
C GLU A 110 25.88 22.04 -0.68
N GLU A 111 25.79 21.19 0.35
CA GLU A 111 26.58 19.97 0.51
C GLU A 111 26.23 18.85 -0.49
N PHE A 112 25.05 18.91 -1.14
CA PHE A 112 24.59 17.89 -2.09
C PHE A 112 24.19 18.51 -3.43
N GLU A 113 25.14 18.60 -4.36
CA GLU A 113 24.90 19.16 -5.69
C GLU A 113 23.77 18.47 -6.47
N VAL A 114 23.53 17.18 -6.21
CA VAL A 114 22.42 16.43 -6.81
C VAL A 114 21.07 17.07 -6.51
N THR A 115 20.89 17.70 -5.35
CA THR A 115 19.61 18.36 -4.98
C THR A 115 19.28 19.55 -5.86
N LYS A 116 20.29 20.23 -6.42
CA LYS A 116 20.13 21.34 -7.38
C LYS A 116 19.53 20.90 -8.71
N SER A 117 19.60 19.60 -9.03
CA SER A 117 18.97 19.03 -10.23
C SER A 117 17.48 18.69 -10.04
N ILE A 118 17.00 18.65 -8.79
CA ILE A 118 15.63 18.26 -8.41
C ILE A 118 14.70 19.48 -8.36
N ILE A 119 15.21 20.61 -7.86
CA ILE A 119 14.45 21.86 -7.69
C ILE A 119 15.21 22.99 -8.38
N HIS A 120 14.50 23.76 -9.18
CA HIS A 120 15.04 24.95 -9.83
C HIS A 120 15.27 26.09 -8.81
N GLU A 121 16.08 27.08 -9.17
CA GLU A 121 16.42 28.21 -8.31
C GLU A 121 15.18 29.06 -7.92
N ASP A 122 14.11 29.01 -8.74
CA ASP A 122 12.83 29.68 -8.48
C ASP A 122 11.90 28.89 -7.52
N GLY A 123 12.36 27.74 -7.02
CA GLY A 123 11.61 26.85 -6.14
C GLY A 123 10.60 25.95 -6.85
N THR A 124 10.56 25.95 -8.18
CA THR A 124 9.75 25.02 -8.96
C THR A 124 10.41 23.64 -9.05
N LEU A 125 9.57 22.60 -9.16
CA LEU A 125 10.02 21.22 -9.21
C LEU A 125 10.44 20.86 -10.63
N ASN A 126 11.64 20.31 -10.81
CA ASN A 126 12.07 19.79 -12.10
C ASN A 126 11.33 18.49 -12.42
N GLN A 127 10.25 18.59 -13.22
CA GLN A 127 9.43 17.43 -13.58
C GLN A 127 10.21 16.41 -14.42
N ASP A 128 11.20 16.85 -15.20
CA ASP A 128 12.01 15.97 -16.03
C ASP A 128 12.95 15.10 -15.19
N TYR A 129 13.31 15.52 -13.97
CA TYR A 129 14.09 14.72 -13.03
C TYR A 129 13.37 13.43 -12.61
N PHE A 130 12.04 13.48 -12.46
CA PHE A 130 11.22 12.34 -12.05
C PHE A 130 10.69 11.52 -13.22
N ARG A 131 10.95 11.95 -14.45
CA ARG A 131 10.61 11.16 -15.63
C ARG A 131 11.72 10.12 -15.86
N PRO A 132 11.36 8.87 -16.17
CA PRO A 132 12.34 7.91 -16.66
C PRO A 132 13.15 8.52 -17.81
N PRO A 133 14.47 8.29 -17.89
CA PRO A 133 15.29 8.88 -18.94
C PRO A 133 14.69 8.59 -20.32
N LYS A 134 14.63 9.61 -21.18
CA LYS A 134 14.10 9.47 -22.54
C LYS A 134 14.94 8.42 -23.27
N GLY A 135 14.36 7.25 -23.53
CA GLY A 135 15.07 6.11 -24.15
C GLY A 135 15.33 4.93 -23.21
N THR A 136 15.14 5.09 -21.90
CA THR A 136 14.90 3.95 -21.01
C THR A 136 13.49 3.46 -21.31
N GLN A 137 13.36 2.63 -22.35
CA GLN A 137 12.27 1.67 -22.38
C GLN A 137 12.43 0.90 -21.08
N LEU A 138 11.62 1.25 -20.06
CA LEU A 138 11.34 0.38 -18.94
C LEU A 138 10.91 -0.92 -19.59
N SER A 139 11.88 -1.84 -19.74
CA SER A 139 11.82 -3.11 -20.45
C SER A 139 10.51 -3.29 -21.22
N ASN A 140 10.54 -3.17 -22.56
CA ASN A 140 9.44 -3.58 -23.44
C ASN A 140 9.05 -5.07 -23.29
N GLU A 141 9.60 -5.77 -22.31
CA GLU A 141 9.09 -7.05 -21.88
C GLU A 141 7.67 -6.86 -21.34
N PRO A 142 6.67 -7.57 -21.89
CA PRO A 142 5.32 -7.49 -21.39
C PRO A 142 5.35 -7.85 -19.91
N VAL A 143 4.85 -6.96 -19.05
CA VAL A 143 4.68 -7.23 -17.61
C VAL A 143 3.97 -8.57 -17.48
N LYS A 144 4.70 -9.57 -16.97
CA LYS A 144 4.22 -10.94 -16.90
C LYS A 144 2.97 -10.96 -16.03
N LYS A 145 1.84 -11.32 -16.63
CA LYS A 145 0.55 -11.37 -15.94
C LYS A 145 0.38 -12.72 -15.28
N TRP A 146 -0.04 -12.72 -14.02
CA TRP A 146 -0.42 -13.94 -13.32
C TRP A 146 -1.72 -14.49 -13.90
N THR A 147 -1.69 -15.71 -14.43
CA THR A 147 -2.84 -16.36 -15.09
C THR A 147 -3.33 -17.60 -14.34
N ASP A 148 -4.53 -18.07 -14.66
CA ASP A 148 -5.09 -19.28 -14.05
C ASP A 148 -4.24 -20.53 -14.30
N LYS A 149 -3.52 -20.58 -15.42
CA LYS A 149 -2.58 -21.69 -15.70
C LYS A 149 -1.48 -21.75 -14.65
N GLU A 150 -0.88 -20.61 -14.33
CA GLU A 150 0.19 -20.51 -13.33
C GLU A 150 -0.34 -20.77 -11.92
N ARG A 151 -1.58 -20.36 -11.65
CA ARG A 151 -2.29 -20.70 -10.41
C ARG A 151 -2.45 -22.21 -10.24
N THR A 152 -2.92 -22.93 -11.27
CA THR A 152 -3.07 -24.38 -11.23
C THR A 152 -1.72 -25.09 -11.05
N LEU A 153 -0.67 -24.62 -11.73
CA LEU A 153 0.69 -25.12 -11.55
C LEU A 153 1.22 -24.88 -10.12
N LEU A 154 0.91 -23.73 -9.53
CA LEU A 154 1.29 -23.46 -8.14
C LEU A 154 0.58 -24.40 -7.16
N ILE A 155 -0.73 -24.66 -7.36
CA ILE A 155 -1.50 -25.63 -6.56
C ILE A 155 -0.87 -27.02 -6.69
N GLN A 156 -0.54 -27.46 -7.91
CA GLN A 156 0.14 -28.74 -8.14
C GLN A 156 1.53 -28.80 -7.47
N GLY A 157 2.27 -27.69 -7.50
CA GLY A 157 3.55 -27.56 -6.83
C GLY A 157 3.42 -27.70 -5.31
N ILE A 158 2.43 -27.02 -4.71
CA ILE A 158 2.13 -27.13 -3.28
C ILE A 158 1.72 -28.56 -2.91
N GLN A 159 0.92 -29.21 -3.74
CA GLN A 159 0.51 -30.60 -3.52
C GLN A 159 1.71 -31.57 -3.57
N THR A 160 2.67 -31.33 -4.47
CA THR A 160 3.81 -32.25 -4.71
C THR A 160 4.98 -32.03 -3.76
N TYR A 161 5.38 -30.76 -3.57
CA TYR A 161 6.57 -30.40 -2.79
C TYR A 161 6.21 -29.93 -1.38
N GLY A 162 5.08 -29.23 -1.24
CA GLY A 162 4.65 -28.59 0.01
C GLY A 162 4.99 -27.10 0.07
N ILE A 163 4.35 -26.40 1.00
CA ILE A 163 4.61 -24.98 1.26
C ILE A 163 5.97 -24.81 1.95
N GLY A 164 6.79 -23.90 1.43
CA GLY A 164 8.17 -23.67 1.88
C GLY A 164 9.22 -24.10 0.85
N HIS A 165 8.86 -25.02 -0.05
CA HIS A 165 9.71 -25.51 -1.14
C HIS A 165 9.51 -24.72 -2.45
N PHE A 166 9.49 -23.39 -2.35
CA PHE A 166 9.20 -22.53 -3.51
C PHE A 166 10.29 -22.55 -4.58
N ARG A 167 11.53 -22.91 -4.20
CA ARG A 167 12.63 -23.03 -5.13
C ARG A 167 12.41 -24.22 -6.06
N GLU A 168 12.04 -25.36 -5.49
CA GLU A 168 11.77 -26.60 -6.21
C GLU A 168 10.54 -26.45 -7.11
N ILE A 169 9.49 -25.75 -6.64
CA ILE A 169 8.30 -25.44 -7.44
C ILE A 169 8.67 -24.52 -8.62
N SER A 170 9.48 -23.49 -8.39
CA SER A 170 9.96 -22.59 -9.44
C SER A 170 10.77 -23.35 -10.48
N GLU A 171 11.77 -24.14 -10.07
CA GLU A 171 12.64 -24.89 -10.98
C GLU A 171 11.87 -25.95 -11.81
N ALA A 172 10.84 -26.59 -11.23
CA ALA A 172 10.12 -27.68 -11.89
C ALA A 172 8.89 -27.25 -12.71
N LEU A 173 8.10 -26.28 -12.21
CA LEU A 173 6.78 -25.95 -12.76
C LEU A 173 6.66 -24.50 -13.23
N LEU A 174 7.37 -23.57 -12.59
CA LEU A 174 7.21 -22.13 -12.81
C LEU A 174 8.58 -21.41 -12.91
N PRO A 175 9.40 -21.72 -13.93
CA PRO A 175 10.80 -21.28 -14.00
C PRO A 175 10.96 -19.77 -14.17
N ASP A 176 10.00 -19.12 -14.82
CA ASP A 176 10.01 -17.65 -14.97
C ASP A 176 9.22 -16.93 -13.85
N TRP A 177 8.99 -17.59 -12.71
CA TRP A 177 8.54 -16.91 -11.48
C TRP A 177 9.56 -17.13 -10.37
N PRO A 178 10.12 -16.05 -9.79
CA PRO A 178 11.08 -16.19 -8.71
C PRO A 178 10.40 -16.77 -7.46
N PRO A 179 11.13 -17.54 -6.62
CA PRO A 179 10.56 -18.19 -5.43
C PRO A 179 9.86 -17.23 -4.46
N ASN A 180 10.31 -15.98 -4.38
CA ASN A 180 9.69 -14.97 -3.53
C ASN A 180 8.29 -14.58 -4.01
N ASP A 181 8.07 -14.50 -5.32
CA ASP A 181 6.75 -14.17 -5.88
C ASP A 181 5.80 -15.34 -5.68
N LEU A 182 6.27 -16.57 -5.87
CA LEU A 182 5.48 -17.77 -5.56
C LEU A 182 5.07 -17.82 -4.09
N ARG A 183 5.94 -17.40 -3.17
CA ARG A 183 5.61 -17.27 -1.74
C ARG A 183 4.47 -16.27 -1.53
N VAL A 184 4.53 -15.08 -2.13
CA VAL A 184 3.47 -14.06 -2.00
C VAL A 184 2.16 -14.53 -2.63
N LYS A 185 2.21 -15.18 -3.80
CA LYS A 185 1.02 -15.78 -4.43
C LYS A 185 0.42 -16.88 -3.56
N SER A 186 1.25 -17.69 -2.90
CA SER A 186 0.80 -18.72 -1.95
C SER A 186 0.14 -18.12 -0.70
N MET A 187 0.63 -16.98 -0.19
CA MET A 187 -0.02 -16.25 0.91
C MET A 187 -1.45 -15.85 0.54
N ARG A 188 -1.65 -15.28 -0.66
CA ARG A 188 -2.98 -14.90 -1.17
C ARG A 188 -3.87 -16.13 -1.41
N LEU A 189 -3.29 -17.21 -1.92
CA LEU A 189 -4.00 -18.45 -2.24
C LEU A 189 -4.60 -19.13 -0.99
N ILE A 190 -3.84 -19.15 0.11
CA ILE A 190 -4.25 -19.75 1.40
C ILE A 190 -4.96 -18.73 2.30
N GLY A 191 -4.88 -17.44 1.96
CA GLY A 191 -5.48 -16.38 2.75
C GLY A 191 -4.72 -16.08 4.04
N ARG A 192 -3.40 -16.27 4.07
CA ARG A 192 -2.59 -16.01 5.26
C ARG A 192 -1.22 -15.42 4.95
N GLN A 193 -0.85 -14.38 5.67
CA GLN A 193 0.44 -13.71 5.48
C GLN A 193 1.62 -14.56 5.99
N ASN A 194 1.48 -15.19 7.17
CA ASN A 194 2.53 -16.01 7.74
C ASN A 194 2.38 -17.48 7.35
N LEU A 195 3.24 -17.96 6.44
CA LEU A 195 3.26 -19.34 5.98
C LEU A 195 4.13 -20.29 6.84
N GLN A 196 4.76 -19.81 7.92
CA GLN A 196 5.66 -20.65 8.73
C GLN A 196 4.94 -21.86 9.37
N GLU A 197 3.66 -21.70 9.70
CA GLU A 197 2.85 -22.80 10.26
C GLU A 197 2.45 -23.85 9.22
N TYR A 198 2.57 -23.52 7.94
CA TYR A 198 2.32 -24.43 6.82
C TYR A 198 3.60 -25.04 6.29
N LYS A 199 4.73 -24.93 7.02
CA LYS A 199 5.98 -25.50 6.54
C LYS A 199 5.79 -26.99 6.26
N ASP A 200 6.17 -27.39 5.05
CA ASP A 200 6.06 -28.75 4.51
C ASP A 200 4.62 -29.26 4.35
N TRP A 201 3.60 -28.40 4.56
CA TRP A 201 2.20 -28.74 4.37
C TRP A 201 1.88 -28.95 2.89
N ARG A 202 1.16 -30.04 2.61
CA ARG A 202 0.71 -30.45 1.28
C ARG A 202 -0.81 -30.57 1.31
N GLY A 203 -1.47 -29.88 0.38
CA GLY A 203 -2.91 -29.87 0.26
C GLY A 203 -3.34 -29.97 -1.19
N SER A 204 -4.49 -30.59 -1.40
CA SER A 204 -5.20 -30.51 -2.68
C SER A 204 -5.83 -29.12 -2.86
N GLU A 205 -6.37 -28.84 -4.04
CA GLU A 205 -7.11 -27.59 -4.29
C GLU A 205 -8.24 -27.36 -3.28
N GLN A 206 -8.96 -28.43 -2.91
CA GLN A 206 -10.03 -28.34 -1.93
C GLN A 206 -9.50 -27.98 -0.54
N ASP A 207 -8.39 -28.60 -0.12
CA ASP A 207 -7.77 -28.30 1.19
C ASP A 207 -7.31 -26.83 1.27
N ILE A 208 -6.76 -26.31 0.17
CA ILE A 208 -6.36 -24.91 0.07
C ILE A 208 -7.58 -23.98 0.16
N ARG A 209 -8.70 -24.35 -0.47
CA ARG A 209 -9.96 -23.59 -0.41
C ARG A 209 -10.55 -23.59 0.99
N ASP A 210 -10.62 -24.75 1.63
CA ASP A 210 -11.14 -24.90 3.00
C ASP A 210 -10.29 -24.06 3.99
N GLU A 211 -8.97 -24.09 3.82
CA GLU A 211 -8.06 -23.31 4.66
C GLU A 211 -8.17 -21.79 4.39
N TYR A 212 -8.39 -21.40 3.14
CA TYR A 212 -8.67 -20.01 2.78
C TYR A 212 -9.95 -19.50 3.45
N GLU A 213 -11.04 -20.26 3.35
CA GLU A 213 -12.33 -19.89 3.97
C GLU A 213 -12.20 -19.79 5.48
N ARG A 214 -11.52 -20.76 6.09
CA ARG A 214 -11.22 -20.74 7.52
C ARG A 214 -10.41 -19.52 7.95
N ASN A 215 -9.34 -19.19 7.24
CA ASN A 215 -8.52 -18.00 7.53
C ASN A 215 -9.31 -16.71 7.33
N LYS A 216 -10.18 -16.68 6.31
CA LYS A 216 -11.09 -15.57 6.06
C LYS A 216 -12.07 -15.39 7.21
N GLU A 217 -12.71 -16.44 7.71
CA GLU A 217 -13.62 -16.37 8.85
C GLU A 217 -12.94 -15.84 10.12
N ILE A 218 -11.74 -16.33 10.44
CA ILE A 218 -10.94 -15.85 11.57
C ILE A 218 -10.63 -14.35 11.38
N GLY A 219 -10.17 -13.97 10.19
CA GLY A 219 -9.82 -12.59 9.88
C GLY A 219 -11.00 -11.63 9.94
N MET A 220 -12.17 -12.05 9.45
CA MET A 220 -13.40 -11.26 9.49
C MET A 220 -13.90 -11.10 10.93
N ARG A 221 -13.88 -12.16 11.74
CA ARG A 221 -14.29 -12.13 13.15
C ARG A 221 -13.39 -11.24 14.01
N LEU A 222 -12.08 -11.23 13.76
CA LEU A 222 -11.11 -10.47 14.55
C LEU A 222 -10.80 -9.08 13.97
N GLY A 223 -11.30 -8.75 12.77
CA GLY A 223 -10.98 -7.50 12.07
C GLY A 223 -9.54 -7.48 11.51
N CYS A 224 -8.95 -8.64 11.27
CA CYS A 224 -7.56 -8.82 10.83
C CYS A 224 -7.45 -9.30 9.36
N TRP A 225 -8.55 -9.33 8.63
CA TRP A 225 -8.57 -9.61 7.19
C TRP A 225 -8.21 -8.37 6.38
N LYS A 226 -7.05 -8.38 5.71
CA LYS A 226 -6.57 -7.25 4.90
C LYS A 226 -6.04 -7.75 3.57
N SER A 227 -6.46 -7.13 2.47
CA SER A 227 -5.99 -7.46 1.11
C SER A 227 -6.06 -8.96 0.78
N GLY A 228 -7.13 -9.64 1.22
CA GLY A 228 -7.34 -11.06 0.96
C GLY A 228 -6.48 -12.03 1.79
N VAL A 229 -5.84 -11.55 2.86
CA VAL A 229 -5.06 -12.40 3.78
C VAL A 229 -5.32 -12.07 5.25
N LEU A 230 -5.20 -13.09 6.10
CA LEU A 230 -5.18 -12.97 7.55
C LEU A 230 -3.81 -12.42 8.00
N VAL A 231 -3.85 -11.24 8.61
CA VAL A 231 -2.68 -10.51 9.13
C VAL A 231 -2.59 -10.67 10.65
N PHE A 232 -1.37 -10.63 11.19
CA PHE A 232 -1.13 -10.71 12.64
C PHE A 232 -1.70 -9.48 13.38
N ASP A 233 -2.15 -9.68 14.60
CA ASP A 233 -2.57 -8.61 15.50
C ASP A 233 -1.58 -8.42 16.65
N ASP A 234 -1.30 -7.18 17.03
CA ASP A 234 -0.34 -6.87 18.11
C ASP A 234 -0.77 -7.47 19.47
N ALA A 235 -2.07 -7.74 19.64
CA ALA A 235 -2.63 -8.40 20.82
C ALA A 235 -2.46 -9.94 20.82
N GLY A 236 -2.01 -10.55 19.71
CA GLY A 236 -1.76 -11.98 19.61
C GLY A 236 -2.99 -12.88 19.51
N ARG A 237 -4.21 -12.33 19.42
CA ARG A 237 -5.48 -13.08 19.38
C ARG A 237 -5.59 -13.95 18.13
N VAL A 238 -5.01 -13.51 17.01
CA VAL A 238 -4.98 -14.29 15.76
C VAL A 238 -4.18 -15.58 15.97
N ASN A 239 -3.03 -15.51 16.64
CA ASN A 239 -2.21 -16.68 16.91
C ASN A 239 -2.87 -17.64 17.91
N GLU A 240 -3.59 -17.13 18.91
CA GLU A 240 -4.34 -17.97 19.85
C GLU A 240 -5.44 -18.76 19.15
N GLU A 241 -6.22 -18.08 18.30
CA GLU A 241 -7.32 -18.70 17.58
C GLU A 241 -6.83 -19.74 16.57
N VAL A 242 -5.71 -19.46 15.90
CA VAL A 242 -5.09 -20.44 15.01
C VAL A 242 -4.53 -21.64 15.79
N LYS A 243 -3.90 -21.44 16.94
CA LYS A 243 -3.41 -22.55 17.77
C LYS A 243 -4.54 -23.45 18.29
N LYS A 244 -5.72 -22.88 18.56
CA LYS A 244 -6.91 -23.63 18.98
C LYS A 244 -7.38 -24.61 17.89
N TYR A 245 -7.15 -24.27 16.63
CA TYR A 245 -7.50 -25.08 15.48
C TYR A 245 -6.23 -25.32 14.64
N PRO A 246 -5.33 -26.22 15.02
CA PRO A 246 -4.09 -26.40 14.27
C PRO A 246 -4.34 -26.84 12.82
N VAL A 247 -3.45 -26.46 11.91
CA VAL A 247 -3.47 -26.93 10.52
C VAL A 247 -3.35 -28.46 10.52
N VAL A 248 -4.26 -29.13 9.81
CA VAL A 248 -4.25 -30.59 9.71
C VAL A 248 -3.27 -31.01 8.63
N PHE A 249 -2.20 -31.71 9.03
CA PHE A 249 -1.29 -32.37 8.12
C PHE A 249 -1.85 -33.75 7.80
N LYS A 250 -2.26 -33.96 6.54
CA LYS A 250 -2.59 -35.32 6.10
C LYS A 250 -1.29 -36.11 6.02
N GLU A 251 -1.16 -37.13 6.86
CA GLU A 251 -0.05 -38.07 6.72
C GLU A 251 -0.11 -38.65 5.31
N GLU A 252 1.00 -38.55 4.59
CA GLU A 252 1.12 -39.25 3.32
C GLU A 252 0.90 -40.74 3.58
N VAL A 253 0.04 -41.36 2.78
CA VAL A 253 0.09 -42.81 2.61
C VAL A 253 1.43 -43.07 1.90
N VAL A 254 2.50 -43.20 2.70
CA VAL A 254 3.82 -43.55 2.23
C VAL A 254 3.72 -44.99 1.72
N ASN A 255 3.35 -45.13 0.45
CA ASN A 255 3.57 -46.36 -0.29
C ASN A 255 5.09 -46.55 -0.32
N GLY A 256 5.55 -47.50 0.50
CA GLY A 256 6.92 -47.62 0.90
C GLY A 256 7.90 -47.71 -0.26
N ALA A 257 8.85 -46.79 -0.30
CA ALA A 257 10.13 -47.03 -0.96
C ALA A 257 11.22 -46.13 -0.38
N ASN A 258 12.26 -46.79 0.13
CA ASN A 258 13.64 -46.29 0.24
C ASN A 258 14.03 -45.40 1.43
N LYS A 259 14.08 -46.02 2.62
CA LYS A 259 15.11 -45.68 3.63
C LYS A 259 16.48 -46.18 3.16
N LYS A 260 17.28 -45.33 2.51
CA LYS A 260 18.74 -45.46 2.55
C LYS A 260 19.33 -44.32 3.38
N ARG A 261 19.46 -44.61 4.68
CA ARG A 261 20.31 -43.88 5.62
C ARG A 261 21.72 -43.79 5.03
N ARG A 262 22.23 -42.58 4.80
CA ARG A 262 23.68 -42.35 4.72
C ARG A 262 24.19 -42.19 6.14
N ARG A 263 25.11 -43.08 6.51
CA ARG A 263 26.05 -42.92 7.63
C ARG A 263 27.08 -41.86 7.28
#